data_AF-A0A536TVH7-F1
#
_entry.id   AF-A0A536TVH7-F1
#
_cell.length_a   1.000
_cell.length_b   1.000
_cell.length_c   1.000
_cell.angle_alpha   90.00
_cell.angle_beta   90.00
_cell.angle_gamma   90.00
#
_symmetry.space_group_name_H-M   'P 1'
#
loop_
_entity.id
_entity.type
_entity.pdbx_description
1 polymer ?
#
loop_
_entity_poly.entity_id
_entity_poly.type
_entity_poly.pdbx_seq_one_letter_code
_entity_poly.pdbx_strand_id
1 'polypeptide(L)'
;LNPKVALFFLAFLPQFIDSDAPSKPLAFLFLGAVFNSNGTLWNLLVAWSAARFTVGIERTKLVAWFNRCIGGLFVYLGIRLVFARQG
;
A
#
# COMPACT_ATOMS: atom_id res chain seq x y z
N LEU A 1 12.26 -7.82 -4.50
CA LEU A 1 11.04 -7.19 -5.05
C LEU A 1 9.91 -8.21 -5.07
N ASN A 2 8.67 -7.82 -4.79
CA ASN A 2 7.50 -8.71 -4.91
C ASN A 2 7.16 -8.91 -6.39
N PRO A 3 7.47 -10.08 -7.00
CA PRO A 3 7.31 -10.29 -8.43
C PRO A 3 5.83 -10.22 -8.86
N LYS A 4 4.92 -10.52 -7.94
CA LYS A 4 3.47 -10.45 -8.16
C LYS A 4 2.99 -9.04 -8.52
N VAL A 5 3.58 -8.01 -7.91
CA VAL A 5 3.23 -6.61 -8.19
C VAL A 5 3.71 -6.21 -9.58
N ALA A 6 4.96 -6.56 -9.92
CA ALA A 6 5.50 -6.29 -11.26
C ALA A 6 4.71 -7.01 -12.36
N LEU A 7 4.33 -8.27 -12.13
CA LEU A 7 3.49 -9.05 -13.05
C LEU A 7 2.10 -8.44 -13.23
N PHE A 8 1.48 -7.93 -12.15
CA PHE A 8 0.22 -7.20 -12.24
C PHE A 8 0.37 -5.97 -13.13
N PHE A 9 1.38 -5.13 -12.90
CA PHE A 9 1.62 -3.96 -13.74
C PHE A 9 1.89 -4.33 -15.20
N LEU A 10 2.72 -5.34 -15.46
CA LEU A 10 3.00 -5.82 -16.82
C LEU A 10 1.78 -6.43 -17.50
N ALA A 11 0.84 -7.01 -16.76
CA ALA A 11 -0.38 -7.56 -17.33
C ALA A 11 -1.42 -6.48 -17.64
N PHE A 12 -1.57 -5.47 -16.78
CA PHE A 12 -2.63 -4.45 -16.87
C PHE A 12 -2.21 -3.18 -17.61
N LEU A 13 -0.98 -2.68 -17.47
CA LEU A 13 -0.54 -1.44 -18.15
C LEU A 13 -0.62 -1.53 -19.68
N PRO A 14 -0.16 -2.63 -20.34
CA PRO A 14 -0.21 -2.70 -21.79
C PRO A 14 -1.63 -2.69 -22.36
N GLN A 15 -2.64 -3.07 -21.57
CA GLN A 15 -4.05 -3.08 -21.99
C GLN A 15 -4.59 -1.67 -22.23
N PHE A 16 -3.95 -0.66 -21.63
CA PHE A 16 -4.31 0.75 -21.80
C PHE A 16 -3.45 1.46 -22.86
N ILE A 17 -2.52 0.75 -23.51
CA ILE A 17 -1.71 1.28 -24.60
C ILE A 17 -2.47 1.04 -25.90
N ASP A 18 -2.68 2.12 -26.66
CA ASP A 18 -3.34 2.01 -27.96
C ASP A 18 -2.51 1.13 -28.92
N SER A 19 -3.20 0.33 -29.73
CA SER A 19 -2.55 -0.63 -30.63
C SER A 19 -1.74 0.05 -31.72
N ASP A 20 -2.14 1.28 -32.10
CA ASP A 20 -1.54 2.11 -33.15
C ASP A 20 -0.50 3.11 -32.60
N ALA A 21 -0.10 2.98 -31.33
CA ALA A 21 0.86 3.89 -30.73
C ALA A 21 2.25 3.79 -31.39
N PRO A 22 2.84 4.91 -31.87
CA PRO A 22 4.10 4.91 -32.61
C PRO A 22 5.30 4.41 -31.81
N SER A 23 5.25 4.46 -30.46
CA SER A 23 6.26 3.84 -29.59
C SER A 23 5.63 3.28 -28.30
N LYS A 24 5.34 1.98 -28.31
CA LYS A 24 4.80 1.24 -27.15
C LYS A 24 5.63 1.37 -25.85
N PRO A 25 6.97 1.36 -25.89
CA PRO A 25 7.77 1.55 -24.67
C PRO A 25 7.58 2.94 -24.04
N LEU A 26 7.44 3.98 -24.87
CA LEU A 26 7.27 5.35 -24.39
C LEU A 26 5.89 5.57 -23.78
N ALA A 27 4.85 4.99 -24.40
CA ALA A 27 3.50 4.96 -23.84
C ALA A 27 3.45 4.20 -22.50
N PHE A 28 4.17 3.08 -22.38
CA PHE A 28 4.30 2.32 -21.14
C PHE A 28 4.99 3.14 -20.04
N LEU A 29 6.10 3.81 -20.35
CA LEU A 29 6.78 4.70 -19.40
C LEU A 29 5.89 5.87 -18.96
N PHE A 30 5.16 6.48 -19.89
CA PHE A 30 4.24 7.57 -19.60
C PHE A 30 3.11 7.12 -18.66
N LEU A 31 2.43 6.02 -18.98
CA LEU A 31 1.37 5.46 -18.13
C LEU A 31 1.91 5.03 -16.76
N GLY A 32 3.10 4.43 -16.72
CA GLY A 32 3.78 4.08 -15.47
C GLY A 32 4.09 5.31 -14.61
N ALA A 33 4.56 6.40 -15.23
CA ALA A 33 4.81 7.66 -14.55
C ALA A 33 3.51 8.27 -14.00
N VAL A 34 2.44 8.32 -14.81
CA VAL A 34 1.12 8.81 -14.37
C VAL A 34 0.61 8.01 -13.18
N PHE A 35 0.68 6.68 -13.25
CA PHE A 35 0.28 5.81 -12.15
C PHE A 35 1.09 6.08 -10.88
N ASN A 36 2.42 6.18 -11.01
CA ASN A 36 3.30 6.43 -9.87
C ASN A 36 3.06 7.82 -9.25
N SER A 37 2.86 8.85 -10.08
CA SER A 37 2.53 10.20 -9.63
C SER A 37 1.20 10.22 -8.87
N ASN A 38 0.16 9.57 -9.39
CA ASN A 38 -1.13 9.49 -8.71
C ASN A 38 -1.04 8.73 -7.37
N GLY A 39 -0.34 7.60 -7.36
CA GLY A 39 -0.09 6.82 -6.15
C GLY A 39 0.70 7.61 -5.11
N THR A 40 1.71 8.36 -5.55
CA THR A 40 2.50 9.24 -4.68
C THR A 40 1.65 10.36 -4.10
N LEU A 41 0.87 11.06 -4.93
CA LEU A 41 -0.05 12.12 -4.49
C LEU A 41 -1.05 11.59 -3.45
N TRP A 42 -1.65 10.43 -3.72
CA TRP A 42 -2.56 9.79 -2.77
C TRP A 42 -1.87 9.44 -1.45
N ASN A 43 -0.69 8.83 -1.50
CA ASN A 43 0.08 8.52 -0.30
C ASN A 43 0.46 9.77 0.48
N LEU A 44 0.82 10.87 -0.20
CA LEU A 44 1.11 12.14 0.44
C LEU A 44 -0.13 12.74 1.09
N LEU A 45 -1.30 12.67 0.45
CA LEU A 45 -2.57 13.13 1.03
C LEU A 45 -2.92 12.33 2.28
N VAL A 46 -2.78 11.00 2.24
CA VAL A 46 -3.02 10.13 3.39
C VAL A 46 -2.02 10.42 4.51
N ALA A 47 -0.72 10.53 4.18
CA ALA A 47 0.33 10.84 5.15
C ALA A 47 0.13 12.22 5.80
N TRP A 48 -0.22 13.23 5.00
CA TRP A 48 -0.50 14.58 5.49
C TRP A 48 -1.75 14.60 6.38
N SER A 49 -2.82 13.92 5.97
CA SER A 49 -4.04 13.80 6.77
C SER A 49 -3.73 13.11 8.10
N ALA A 50 -3.04 11.97 8.05
CA ALA A 50 -2.61 11.23 9.23
C ALA A 50 -1.75 12.11 10.15
N ALA A 51 -0.73 12.80 9.63
CA ALA A 51 0.10 13.71 10.41
C ALA A 51 -0.73 14.81 11.09
N ARG A 52 -1.70 15.39 10.38
CA ARG A 52 -2.57 16.45 10.92
C ARG A 52 -3.47 15.96 12.04
N PHE A 53 -3.95 14.71 11.96
CA PHE A 53 -4.74 14.07 13.02
C PHE A 53 -3.87 13.68 14.22
N THR A 54 -2.68 13.14 13.99
CA THR A 54 -1.77 12.69 15.05
C THR A 54 -1.30 13.85 15.93
N VAL A 55 -1.02 15.03 15.36
CA VAL A 55 -0.54 16.22 16.10
C VAL A 55 -1.48 16.67 17.24
N GLY A 56 -2.77 16.31 17.21
CA GLY A 56 -3.73 16.59 18.30
C GLY A 56 -4.09 15.38 19.18
N ILE A 57 -3.70 14.16 18.77
CA ILE A 57 -4.21 12.89 19.31
C ILE A 57 -3.18 12.15 20.17
N GLU A 58 -1.89 12.50 20.12
CA GLU A 58 -0.82 11.79 20.85
C GLU A 58 -1.03 11.71 22.37
N ARG A 59 -1.87 12.56 22.95
CA ARG A 59 -2.18 12.58 24.40
C ARG A 59 -3.49 11.89 24.76
N THR A 60 -4.24 11.34 23.80
CA THR A 60 -5.57 10.80 24.05
C THR A 60 -5.52 9.31 24.43
N LYS A 61 -6.36 8.92 25.41
CA LYS A 61 -6.55 7.51 25.84
C LYS A 61 -6.88 6.57 24.67
N LEU A 62 -7.42 7.10 23.58
CA LEU A 62 -7.72 6.37 22.35
C LEU A 62 -6.48 5.73 21.71
N VAL A 63 -5.35 6.44 21.63
CA VAL A 63 -4.08 5.90 21.07
C VAL A 63 -3.56 4.75 21.93
N ALA A 64 -3.63 4.90 23.25
CA ALA A 64 -3.22 3.86 24.18
C ALA A 64 -4.11 2.60 24.08
N TRP A 65 -5.41 2.77 23.83
CA TRP A 65 -6.33 1.66 23.58
C TRP A 65 -6.05 0.99 22.22
N PHE A 66 -5.84 1.77 21.16
CA PHE A 66 -5.46 1.27 19.83
C PHE A 66 -4.17 0.45 19.88
N ASN A 67 -3.14 0.94 20.57
CA ASN A 67 -1.88 0.22 20.77
C ASN A 67 -2.08 -1.10 21.54
N ARG A 68 -2.96 -1.14 22.55
CA ARG A 68 -3.31 -2.38 23.24
C ARG A 68 -4.02 -3.37 22.32
N CYS A 69 -4.94 -2.91 21.48
CA CYS A 69 -5.64 -3.77 20.51
C CYS A 69 -4.67 -4.35 19.47
N ILE A 70 -3.77 -3.52 18.92
CA ILE A 70 -2.74 -3.97 17.97
C ILE A 70 -1.81 -4.98 18.65
N GLY A 71 -1.33 -4.69 19.85
CA GLY A 71 -0.51 -5.62 20.63
C GLY A 71 -1.23 -6.95 20.91
N GLY A 72 -2.50 -6.90 21.30
CA GLY A 72 -3.34 -8.09 21.50
C GLY A 72 -3.52 -8.92 20.23
N LEU A 73 -3.71 -8.26 19.08
CA LEU A 73 -3.77 -8.90 17.77
C LEU A 73 -2.46 -9.64 17.43
N PHE A 74 -1.31 -9.03 17.70
CA PHE A 74 -0.01 -9.68 17.47
C PHE A 74 0.19 -10.88 18.39
N VAL A 75 -0.18 -10.80 19.67
CA VAL A 75 -0.12 -11.94 20.59
C VAL A 75 -1.03 -13.07 20.10
N TYR A 76 -2.27 -12.75 19.73
CA TYR A 76 -3.22 -13.72 19.18
C TYR A 76 -2.69 -14.40 17.91
N LEU A 77 -2.17 -13.62 16.96
CA LEU A 77 -1.59 -14.16 15.72
C LEU A 77 -0.35 -15.01 16.00
N GLY A 78 0.49 -14.63 16.96
CA GLY A 78 1.65 -15.41 17.40
C GLY A 78 1.25 -16.77 17.98
N ILE A 79 0.25 -16.79 18.87
CA ILE A 79 -0.31 -18.03 19.42
C ILE A 79 -0.89 -18.89 18.29
N ARG A 80 -1.70 -18.31 17.40
CA ARG A 80 -2.30 -19.02 16.27
C ARG A 80 -1.24 -19.59 15.32
N LEU A 81 -0.13 -18.88 15.12
CA LEU A 81 0.98 -19.34 14.28
C LEU A 81 1.71 -20.54 14.88
N VAL A 82 1.89 -20.58 16.21
CA VAL A 82 2.46 -21.74 16.91
C VAL A 82 1.57 -22.96 16.71
N PHE A 83 0.26 -22.82 16.93
CA PHE A 83 -0.68 -23.92 16.70
C PHE A 83 -0.79 -24.32 15.22
N ALA A 84 -0.73 -23.37 14.28
CA ALA A 84 -0.73 -23.67 12.85
C ALA A 84 0.56 -24.34 12.36
N ARG A 85 1.67 -24.24 13.09
CA ARG A 85 2.92 -24.95 12.80
C ARG A 85 3.04 -26.31 13.49
N GLN A 86 2.13 -26.64 14.41
CA GLN A 86 2.11 -27.91 15.15
C GLN A 86 1.19 -28.97 14.53
N GLY A 87 0.52 -28.68 13.41
CA GLY A 87 -0.20 -29.65 12.58
C GLY A 87 0.33 -29.64 11.15
#